data_AF-A0A7G7Z9H1-F1
#
_entry.id   AF-A0A7G7Z9H1-F1
#
_cell.length_a   1.000
_cell.length_b   1.000
_cell.length_c   1.000
_cell.angle_alpha   90.00
_cell.angle_beta   90.00
_cell.angle_gamma   90.00
#
_symmetry.space_group_name_H-M   'P 1'
#
loop_
_entity.id
_entity.type
_entity.pdbx_description
1 polymer ?
#
loop_
_entity_poly.entity_id
_entity_poly.type
_entity_poly.pdbx_seq_one_letter_code
_entity_poly.pdbx_strand_id
1 'polypeptide(L)'
;MQPIHTLDEFFQRSGASVSLYHMGRRVTPCPIDVLRQLENAQSPWPAPWQGQARVAFVFRLGDMPEPAIWFLALPLDEEGYLVPAQRDAFLNRLVETLGRNVSQLGQAGDPEVDNLMKENPLAFTPSAPFQAMLNARATHAFDLPASQHFEPVDAYLRDPQALDWQQLGLQGVADVVVRLGEETAERLATQLARLPTEVAQAFCLCLEHQPLPSSLVAALRQRGEKAIIAGNLEMLCACVRAVGATDTDEVGNWYAELLRDETTSGPDVLAAMAGRGWSHLEDGERLPLFLSRLADDERTDFIAMVKDLALIPRLRLPILMALRDAPEGSIIHARVAELSANSGHPLG
;
A
#
# COMPACT_ATOMS: atom_id res chain seq x y z
N MET A 1 19.53 0.89 33.50
CA MET A 1 18.53 1.36 32.52
C MET A 1 17.58 0.20 32.26
N GLN A 2 16.27 0.44 32.16
CA GLN A 2 15.36 -0.62 31.72
C GLN A 2 15.70 -1.03 30.28
N PRO A 3 15.54 -2.30 29.90
CA PRO A 3 15.75 -2.70 28.50
C PRO A 3 14.75 -1.99 27.58
N ILE A 4 15.11 -1.83 26.31
CA ILE A 4 14.22 -1.33 25.25
C ILE A 4 13.66 -2.57 24.55
N HIS A 5 12.34 -2.70 24.52
CA HIS A 5 11.67 -3.89 23.98
C HIS A 5 10.89 -3.63 22.70
N THR A 6 10.67 -2.36 22.34
CA THR A 6 9.89 -1.96 21.16
C THR A 6 10.57 -0.84 20.38
N LEU A 7 10.22 -0.72 19.10
CA LEU A 7 10.65 0.39 18.23
C LEU A 7 10.04 1.71 18.71
N ASP A 8 8.78 1.72 19.16
CA ASP A 8 8.17 2.90 19.79
C ASP A 8 8.97 3.40 21.01
N GLU A 9 9.35 2.49 21.93
CA GLU A 9 10.21 2.84 23.08
C GLU A 9 11.58 3.35 22.66
N PHE A 10 12.16 2.76 21.61
CA PHE A 10 13.45 3.19 21.07
C PHE A 10 13.41 4.66 20.62
N PHE A 11 12.43 5.05 19.80
CA PHE A 11 12.31 6.44 19.32
C PHE A 11 11.98 7.41 20.47
N GLN A 12 11.13 7.02 21.42
CA GLN A 12 10.81 7.84 22.60
C GLN A 12 12.04 8.11 23.47
N ARG A 13 12.83 7.08 23.78
CA ARG A 13 14.00 7.21 24.67
C ARG A 13 15.19 7.88 24.00
N SER A 14 15.32 7.75 22.68
CA SER A 14 16.35 8.44 21.91
C SER A 14 16.06 9.94 21.73
N GLY A 15 14.83 10.38 22.02
CA GLY A 15 14.40 11.76 21.79
C GLY A 15 14.22 12.11 20.31
N ALA A 16 14.13 11.09 19.44
CA ALA A 16 13.95 11.30 18.01
C ALA A 16 12.51 11.75 17.71
N SER A 17 12.37 12.72 16.80
CA SER A 17 11.08 12.99 16.17
C SER A 17 10.86 11.95 15.07
N VAL A 18 9.76 11.20 15.11
CA VAL A 18 9.45 10.15 14.14
C VAL A 18 8.04 10.31 13.58
N SER A 19 7.91 10.11 12.27
CA SER A 19 6.63 9.99 11.57
C SER A 19 6.60 8.67 10.81
N LEU A 20 5.49 7.94 10.93
CA LEU A 20 5.34 6.63 10.31
C LEU A 20 4.40 6.70 9.10
N TYR A 21 4.70 5.87 8.11
CA TYR A 21 3.84 5.67 6.95
C TYR A 21 3.66 4.18 6.69
N HIS A 22 2.44 3.75 6.41
CA HIS A 22 2.20 2.44 5.82
C HIS A 22 2.90 2.38 4.47
N MET A 23 3.54 1.24 4.16
CA MET A 23 4.28 0.98 2.91
C MET A 23 3.91 -0.37 2.30
N GLY A 24 2.74 -0.91 2.66
CA GLY A 24 2.21 -2.17 2.16
C GLY A 24 1.21 -1.94 1.04
N ARG A 25 -0.08 -2.04 1.38
CA ARG A 25 -1.16 -1.85 0.41
C ARG A 25 -1.27 -0.42 -0.12
N ARG A 26 -0.96 0.60 0.68
CA ARG A 26 -0.93 2.01 0.24
C ARG A 26 0.17 2.76 0.99
N VAL A 27 0.64 3.86 0.41
CA VAL A 27 1.49 4.83 1.10
C VAL A 27 0.60 5.86 1.78
N THR A 28 0.35 5.69 3.08
CA THR A 28 -0.53 6.57 3.88
C THR A 28 0.07 6.82 5.25
N PRO A 29 -0.25 7.94 5.93
CA PRO A 29 0.16 8.16 7.31
C PRO A 29 -0.22 6.98 8.21
N CYS A 30 0.68 6.57 9.08
CA CYS A 30 0.48 5.53 10.08
C CYS A 30 0.58 6.20 11.47
N PRO A 31 -0.50 6.26 12.25
CA PRO A 31 -0.40 6.74 13.63
C PRO A 31 0.55 5.86 14.45
N ILE A 32 1.40 6.47 15.28
CA ILE A 32 2.36 5.74 16.13
C ILE A 32 1.69 4.70 17.03
N ASP A 33 0.44 4.97 17.44
CA ASP A 33 -0.37 4.06 18.25
C ASP A 33 -0.63 2.71 17.56
N VAL A 34 -0.69 2.67 16.22
CA VAL A 34 -0.86 1.41 15.46
C VAL A 34 0.38 0.53 15.64
N LEU A 35 1.58 1.09 15.56
CA LEU A 35 2.82 0.37 15.84
C LEU A 35 2.85 -0.10 17.29
N ARG A 36 2.51 0.78 18.24
CA ARG A 36 2.49 0.44 19.67
C ARG A 36 1.53 -0.72 19.96
N GLN A 37 0.33 -0.70 19.39
CA GLN A 37 -0.65 -1.78 19.57
C GLN A 37 -0.15 -3.10 18.97
N LEU A 38 0.49 -3.06 17.80
CA LEU A 38 1.09 -4.24 17.18
C LEU A 38 2.21 -4.82 18.05
N GLU A 39 3.16 -3.99 18.50
CA GLU A 39 4.33 -4.44 19.26
C GLU A 39 3.97 -5.00 20.64
N ASN A 40 2.84 -4.56 21.21
CA ASN A 40 2.28 -5.04 22.48
C ASN A 40 1.23 -6.15 22.30
N ALA A 41 1.08 -6.71 21.09
CA ALA A 41 0.09 -7.73 20.76
C ALA A 41 -1.37 -7.37 21.15
N GLN A 42 -1.71 -6.07 21.09
CA GLN A 42 -3.04 -5.56 21.42
C GLN A 42 -3.98 -5.58 20.23
N SER A 43 -3.45 -5.43 19.02
CA SER A 43 -4.24 -5.47 17.78
C SER A 43 -3.38 -5.95 16.61
N PRO A 44 -3.98 -6.67 15.65
CA PRO A 44 -3.28 -7.06 14.43
C PRO A 44 -2.99 -5.84 13.55
N TRP A 45 -2.05 -5.99 12.62
CA TRP A 45 -1.75 -4.91 11.66
C TRP A 45 -2.96 -4.63 10.75
N PRO A 46 -3.35 -3.36 10.54
CA PRO A 46 -4.63 -3.04 9.87
C PRO A 46 -4.64 -3.34 8.37
N ALA A 47 -3.50 -3.22 7.69
CA ALA A 47 -3.38 -3.39 6.24
C ALA A 47 -2.11 -4.17 5.88
N PRO A 48 -2.07 -5.49 6.19
CA PRO A 48 -0.91 -6.34 5.92
C PRO A 48 -0.73 -6.52 4.42
N TRP A 49 0.51 -6.78 4.03
CA TRP A 49 0.89 -7.07 2.66
C TRP A 49 1.83 -8.27 2.63
N GLN A 50 1.39 -9.39 2.07
CA GLN A 50 2.19 -10.61 1.94
C GLN A 50 2.75 -11.09 3.29
N GLY A 51 1.91 -11.12 4.32
CA GLY A 51 2.31 -11.56 5.67
C GLY A 51 3.22 -10.58 6.41
N GLN A 52 3.30 -9.32 6.00
CA GLN A 52 4.18 -8.32 6.61
C GLN A 52 3.45 -7.01 6.93
N ALA A 53 3.84 -6.39 8.04
CA ALA A 53 3.61 -4.98 8.31
C ALA A 53 4.78 -4.16 7.73
N ARG A 54 4.58 -3.62 6.53
CA ARG A 54 5.56 -2.74 5.87
C ARG A 54 5.37 -1.30 6.29
N VAL A 55 6.41 -0.69 6.85
CA VAL A 55 6.38 0.65 7.45
C VAL A 55 7.62 1.44 7.05
N ALA A 56 7.43 2.71 6.73
CA ALA A 56 8.50 3.69 6.67
C ALA A 56 8.55 4.48 7.98
N PHE A 57 9.74 4.62 8.54
CA PHE A 57 10.07 5.46 9.69
C PHE A 57 10.86 6.66 9.17
N VAL A 58 10.23 7.83 9.10
CA VAL A 58 10.89 9.08 8.75
C VAL A 58 11.23 9.78 10.05
N PHE A 59 12.52 9.93 10.38
CA PHE A 59 12.91 10.43 11.69
C PHE A 59 14.14 11.34 11.66
N ARG A 60 14.25 12.16 12.71
CA ARG A 60 15.45 12.95 13.02
C ARG A 60 15.88 12.64 14.44
N LEU A 61 17.17 12.43 14.61
CA LEU A 61 17.82 12.15 15.88
C LEU A 61 18.91 13.21 16.10
N GLY A 62 18.83 13.96 17.20
CA GLY A 62 19.74 15.08 17.46
C GLY A 62 19.70 16.14 16.36
N ASP A 63 20.86 16.67 15.99
CA ASP A 63 21.02 17.79 15.04
C ASP A 63 21.22 17.33 13.58
N MET A 64 20.69 16.15 13.20
CA MET A 64 20.81 15.69 11.81
C MET A 64 20.19 16.71 10.83
N PRO A 65 20.92 17.13 9.79
CA PRO A 65 20.47 18.18 8.87
C PRO A 65 19.27 17.72 8.03
N GLU A 66 19.24 16.44 7.66
CA GLU A 66 18.17 15.81 6.89
C GLU A 66 17.56 14.63 7.66
N PRO A 67 16.25 14.37 7.50
CA PRO A 67 15.63 13.19 8.10
C PRO A 67 16.16 11.92 7.46
N ALA A 68 16.42 10.91 8.30
CA ALA A 68 16.68 9.56 7.84
C ALA A 68 15.36 8.81 7.60
N ILE A 69 15.39 7.82 6.71
CA ILE A 69 14.24 6.96 6.43
C ILE A 69 14.65 5.50 6.60
N TRP A 70 13.93 4.77 7.47
CA TRP A 70 14.02 3.31 7.53
C TRP A 70 12.79 2.67 6.94
N PHE A 71 12.98 1.66 6.09
CA PHE A 71 11.92 0.82 5.56
C PHE A 71 11.99 -0.55 6.23
N LEU A 72 11.01 -0.87 7.07
CA LEU A 72 10.97 -2.12 7.82
C LEU A 72 9.74 -2.95 7.41
N ALA A 73 9.97 -4.23 7.13
CA ALA A 73 8.95 -5.23 6.87
C ALA A 73 8.88 -6.18 8.06
N LEU A 74 8.00 -5.87 9.02
CA LEU A 74 7.84 -6.66 10.23
C LEU A 74 7.01 -7.93 9.92
N PRO A 75 7.52 -9.14 10.19
CA PRO A 75 6.80 -10.38 9.88
C PRO A 75 5.57 -10.54 10.78
N LEU A 76 4.47 -11.00 10.18
CA LEU A 76 3.21 -11.26 10.86
C LEU A 76 2.88 -12.75 10.87
N ASP A 77 2.10 -13.19 11.85
CA ASP A 77 1.50 -14.52 11.87
C ASP A 77 0.20 -14.57 11.05
N GLU A 78 -0.45 -15.74 11.04
CA GLU A 78 -1.69 -16.00 10.31
C GLU A 78 -2.91 -15.22 10.86
N GLU A 79 -2.79 -14.59 12.02
CA GLU A 79 -3.80 -13.71 12.62
C GLU A 79 -3.46 -12.22 12.44
N GLY A 80 -2.32 -11.90 11.82
CA GLY A 80 -1.87 -10.54 11.57
C GLY A 80 -1.13 -9.89 12.75
N TYR A 81 -0.76 -10.65 13.78
CA TYR A 81 0.07 -10.17 14.90
C TYR A 81 1.56 -10.31 14.58
N LEU A 82 2.38 -9.50 15.25
CA LEU A 82 3.82 -9.49 15.05
C LEU A 82 4.49 -10.78 15.51
N VAL A 83 5.35 -11.35 14.66
CA VAL A 83 6.33 -12.37 15.06
C VAL A 83 7.58 -11.67 15.62
N PRO A 84 7.81 -11.69 16.94
CA PRO A 84 8.70 -10.73 17.60
C PRO A 84 10.20 -10.95 17.33
N ALA A 85 10.61 -12.18 17.02
CA ALA A 85 12.02 -12.59 17.03
C ALA A 85 12.95 -11.71 16.18
N GLN A 86 12.55 -11.35 14.95
CA GLN A 86 13.38 -10.53 14.06
C GLN A 86 13.45 -9.06 14.53
N ARG A 87 12.35 -8.51 15.04
CA ARG A 87 12.33 -7.17 15.65
C ARG A 87 13.25 -7.12 16.87
N ASP A 88 13.16 -8.11 17.76
CA ASP A 88 13.95 -8.13 18.99
C ASP A 88 15.45 -8.23 18.70
N ALA A 89 15.82 -9.08 17.72
CA ALA A 89 17.20 -9.16 17.25
C ALA A 89 17.70 -7.82 16.68
N PHE A 90 16.86 -7.12 15.92
CA PHE A 90 17.18 -5.79 15.39
C PHE A 90 17.34 -4.74 16.51
N LEU A 91 16.42 -4.70 17.48
CA LEU A 91 16.50 -3.79 18.63
C LEU A 91 17.76 -4.03 19.47
N ASN A 92 18.11 -5.29 19.73
CA ASN A 92 19.35 -5.62 20.45
C ASN A 92 20.58 -5.10 19.70
N ARG A 93 20.66 -5.32 18.39
CA ARG A 93 21.75 -4.78 17.54
C ARG A 93 21.78 -3.25 17.57
N LEU A 94 20.63 -2.59 17.48
CA LEU A 94 20.52 -1.13 17.56
C LEU A 94 21.06 -0.59 18.89
N VAL A 95 20.64 -1.17 20.01
CA VAL A 95 21.08 -0.76 21.35
C VAL A 95 22.57 -1.01 21.55
N GLU A 96 23.11 -2.12 21.04
CA GLU A 96 24.54 -2.40 21.09
C GLU A 96 25.37 -1.40 20.27
N THR A 97 24.95 -1.07 19.05
CA THR A 97 25.64 -0.09 18.20
C THR A 97 25.57 1.30 18.80
N LEU A 98 24.38 1.77 19.19
CA LEU A 98 24.22 3.12 19.75
C LEU A 98 24.80 3.25 21.16
N GLY A 99 24.74 2.19 21.97
CA GLY A 99 25.33 2.15 23.31
C GLY A 99 26.86 2.26 23.32
N ARG A 100 27.54 1.79 22.25
CA ARG A 100 28.99 1.98 22.05
C ARG A 100 29.33 3.43 21.70
N ASN A 101 28.39 4.16 21.09
CA ASN A 101 28.62 5.50 20.53
C ASN A 101 28.16 6.66 21.42
N VAL A 102 27.60 6.40 22.61
CA VAL A 102 27.27 7.45 23.59
C VAL A 102 28.50 8.31 23.96
N SER A 103 29.72 7.81 23.70
CA SER A 103 30.96 8.57 23.86
C SER A 103 31.33 9.48 22.66
N GLN A 104 30.62 9.39 21.53
CA GLN A 104 30.98 10.00 20.22
C GLN A 104 29.83 10.70 19.47
N LEU A 105 28.58 10.59 19.93
CA LEU A 105 27.35 11.14 19.30
C LEU A 105 27.29 12.67 19.08
N GLY A 106 28.37 13.41 19.36
CA GLY A 106 28.45 14.86 19.19
C GLY A 106 29.19 15.33 17.93
N GLN A 107 29.69 14.44 17.07
CA GLN A 107 30.42 14.86 15.86
C GLN A 107 29.71 14.43 14.57
N ALA A 108 29.23 15.46 13.88
CA ALA A 108 28.67 15.55 12.54
C ALA A 108 28.75 14.30 11.63
N GLY A 109 27.57 13.85 11.19
CA GLY A 109 27.37 13.06 9.97
C GLY A 109 27.82 11.62 10.08
N ASP A 110 27.10 10.79 10.83
CA ASP A 110 27.55 9.44 11.14
C ASP A 110 27.10 8.42 10.07
N PRO A 111 28.00 7.86 9.23
CA PRO A 111 27.69 6.80 8.24
C PRO A 111 27.17 5.49 8.86
N GLU A 112 27.03 5.42 10.19
CA GLU A 112 26.57 4.24 10.91
C GLU A 112 25.05 4.02 10.89
N VAL A 113 24.22 5.08 10.79
CA VAL A 113 22.75 4.92 10.66
C VAL A 113 22.40 4.22 9.34
N ASP A 114 23.10 4.53 8.26
CA ASP A 114 22.95 3.84 6.98
C ASP A 114 23.53 2.42 7.01
N ASN A 115 24.62 2.19 7.76
CA ASN A 115 25.19 0.85 7.91
C ASN A 115 24.27 -0.10 8.70
N LEU A 116 23.48 0.41 9.65
CA LEU A 116 22.50 -0.40 10.41
C LEU A 116 21.45 -1.06 9.50
N MET A 117 21.12 -0.44 8.37
CA MET A 117 20.12 -0.96 7.43
C MET A 117 20.68 -1.95 6.40
N LYS A 118 21.97 -1.89 6.07
CA LYS A 118 22.59 -2.72 5.01
C LYS A 118 22.53 -4.23 5.26
N GLU A 119 22.50 -4.65 6.52
CA GLU A 119 22.46 -6.06 6.91
C GLU A 119 21.26 -6.38 7.82
N ASN A 120 20.21 -5.58 7.75
CA ASN A 120 19.01 -5.78 8.56
C ASN A 120 18.03 -6.71 7.80
N PRO A 121 17.68 -7.90 8.32
CA PRO A 121 16.73 -8.80 7.67
C PRO A 121 15.32 -8.22 7.54
N LEU A 122 14.99 -7.19 8.33
CA LEU A 122 13.72 -6.46 8.22
C LEU A 122 13.74 -5.37 7.15
N ALA A 123 14.91 -4.97 6.65
CA ALA A 123 15.02 -3.92 5.66
C ALA A 123 14.46 -4.38 4.31
N PHE A 124 13.75 -3.48 3.63
CA PHE A 124 13.33 -3.70 2.25
C PHE A 124 13.49 -2.43 1.42
N THR A 125 13.59 -2.58 0.10
CA THR A 125 13.63 -1.45 -0.84
C THR A 125 12.25 -1.26 -1.46
N PRO A 126 11.53 -0.15 -1.18
CA PRO A 126 10.25 0.12 -1.84
C PRO A 126 10.44 0.39 -3.33
N SER A 127 9.39 0.19 -4.11
CA SER A 127 9.38 0.57 -5.53
C SER A 127 9.47 2.09 -5.72
N ALA A 128 9.89 2.55 -6.90
CA ALA A 128 10.00 3.97 -7.20
C ALA A 128 8.69 4.77 -6.97
N PRO A 129 7.48 4.28 -7.34
CA PRO A 129 6.23 4.96 -7.00
C PRO A 129 6.01 5.12 -5.49
N PHE A 130 6.32 4.08 -4.70
CA PHE A 130 6.18 4.14 -3.25
C PHE A 130 7.15 5.15 -2.62
N GLN A 131 8.40 5.20 -3.10
CA GLN A 131 9.38 6.19 -2.65
C GLN A 131 8.94 7.61 -3.02
N ALA A 132 8.48 7.83 -4.26
CA ALA A 132 8.03 9.14 -4.73
C ALA A 132 6.84 9.65 -3.89
N MET A 133 5.87 8.77 -3.62
CA MET A 133 4.72 9.09 -2.79
C MET A 133 5.08 9.33 -1.34
N LEU A 134 6.00 8.55 -0.76
CA LEU A 134 6.47 8.81 0.59
C LEU A 134 7.15 10.18 0.69
N ASN A 135 8.04 10.51 -0.23
CA ASN A 135 8.74 11.79 -0.24
C ASN A 135 7.76 12.97 -0.38
N ALA A 136 6.79 12.86 -1.29
CA ALA A 136 5.76 13.88 -1.48
C ALA A 136 4.91 14.05 -0.21
N ARG A 137 4.52 12.95 0.45
CA ARG A 137 3.75 13.00 1.70
C ARG A 137 4.56 13.54 2.87
N ALA A 138 5.81 13.14 3.01
CA ALA A 138 6.69 13.58 4.09
C ALA A 138 6.96 15.09 3.97
N THR A 139 7.33 15.57 2.78
CA THR A 139 7.56 17.01 2.56
C THR A 139 6.29 17.83 2.80
N HIS A 140 5.14 17.36 2.30
CA HIS A 140 3.87 18.04 2.54
C HIS A 140 3.48 18.08 4.03
N ALA A 141 3.65 16.97 4.75
CA ALA A 141 3.32 16.89 6.18
C ALA A 141 4.24 17.75 7.07
N PHE A 142 5.46 18.03 6.62
CA PHE A 142 6.41 18.91 7.31
C PHE A 142 6.36 20.36 6.82
N ASP A 143 5.33 20.75 6.06
CA ASP A 143 5.17 22.09 5.47
C ASP A 143 6.41 22.54 4.65
N LEU A 144 7.07 21.58 3.99
CA LEU A 144 8.21 21.83 3.10
C LEU A 144 7.74 22.04 1.66
N PRO A 145 8.52 22.79 0.84
CA PRO A 145 8.23 22.93 -0.57
C PRO A 145 8.21 21.57 -1.28
N ALA A 146 7.43 21.49 -2.37
CA ALA A 146 7.46 20.34 -3.26
C ALA A 146 8.84 20.18 -3.92
N SER A 147 9.10 19.02 -4.54
CA SER A 147 10.34 18.85 -5.29
C SER A 147 10.37 19.77 -6.52
N GLN A 148 11.57 19.98 -7.06
CA GLN A 148 11.79 20.69 -8.33
C GLN A 148 11.03 20.10 -9.54
N HIS A 149 10.43 18.91 -9.38
CA HIS A 149 9.67 18.24 -10.43
C HIS A 149 8.18 18.57 -10.41
N PHE A 150 7.69 19.30 -9.40
CA PHE A 150 6.29 19.68 -9.27
C PHE A 150 5.85 20.63 -10.39
N GLU A 151 6.54 21.75 -10.57
CA GLU A 151 6.15 22.81 -11.51
C GLU A 151 6.04 22.31 -12.96
N PRO A 152 6.96 21.47 -13.49
CA PRO A 152 6.81 20.91 -14.83
C PRO A 152 5.53 20.08 -15.02
N VAL A 153 5.14 19.25 -14.04
CA VAL A 153 3.94 18.40 -14.12
C VAL A 153 2.68 19.25 -14.03
N ASP A 154 2.65 20.20 -13.09
CA ASP A 154 1.54 21.12 -12.92
C ASP A 154 1.35 22.02 -14.16
N ALA A 155 2.43 22.52 -14.75
CA ALA A 155 2.40 23.24 -16.04
C ALA A 155 1.89 22.36 -17.18
N TYR A 156 2.34 21.11 -17.27
CA TYR A 156 1.89 20.16 -18.27
C TYR A 156 0.38 19.88 -18.16
N LEU A 157 -0.20 19.79 -16.95
CA LEU A 157 -1.65 19.65 -16.80
C LEU A 157 -2.43 20.87 -17.28
N ARG A 158 -1.84 22.07 -17.23
CA ARG A 158 -2.44 23.31 -17.75
C ARG A 158 -2.38 23.37 -19.27
N ASP A 159 -1.23 23.03 -19.84
CA ASP A 159 -1.00 23.01 -21.28
C ASP A 159 -0.16 21.79 -21.69
N PRO A 160 -0.82 20.65 -22.01
CA PRO A 160 -0.12 19.43 -22.40
C PRO A 160 0.71 19.53 -23.68
N GLN A 161 0.56 20.62 -24.47
CA GLN A 161 1.33 20.85 -25.69
C GLN A 161 2.61 21.65 -25.44
N ALA A 162 2.71 22.33 -24.29
CA ALA A 162 3.85 23.19 -23.98
C ALA A 162 5.11 22.42 -23.58
N LEU A 163 4.97 21.18 -23.10
CA LEU A 163 6.07 20.37 -22.60
C LEU A 163 5.99 18.93 -23.12
N ASP A 164 7.13 18.36 -23.50
CA ASP A 164 7.23 16.94 -23.82
C ASP A 164 7.03 16.12 -22.54
N TRP A 165 6.04 15.23 -22.57
CA TRP A 165 5.68 14.40 -21.42
C TRP A 165 6.82 13.47 -20.98
N GLN A 166 7.77 13.15 -21.87
CA GLN A 166 8.93 12.31 -21.53
C GLN A 166 9.88 12.97 -20.52
N GLN A 167 9.74 14.29 -20.32
CA GLN A 167 10.53 15.05 -19.35
C GLN A 167 9.88 15.07 -17.96
N LEU A 168 8.66 14.53 -17.82
CA LEU A 168 7.95 14.49 -16.54
C LEU A 168 8.54 13.41 -15.63
N GLY A 169 9.01 13.82 -14.46
CA GLY A 169 9.48 12.90 -13.42
C GLY A 169 8.34 12.37 -12.55
N LEU A 170 8.42 11.09 -12.16
CA LEU A 170 7.45 10.44 -11.26
C LEU A 170 7.31 11.19 -9.92
N GLN A 171 8.40 11.76 -9.39
CA GLN A 171 8.36 12.56 -8.17
C GLN A 171 7.44 13.78 -8.30
N GLY A 172 7.41 14.43 -9.47
CA GLY A 172 6.53 15.56 -9.74
C GLY A 172 5.05 15.15 -9.78
N VAL A 173 4.76 13.98 -10.35
CA VAL A 173 3.40 13.42 -10.35
C VAL A 173 2.94 13.12 -8.92
N ALA A 174 3.80 12.51 -8.10
CA ALA A 174 3.52 12.28 -6.70
C ALA A 174 3.29 13.59 -5.93
N ASP A 175 4.10 14.63 -6.18
CA ASP A 175 3.93 15.94 -5.54
C ASP A 175 2.59 16.60 -5.91
N VAL A 176 2.19 16.56 -7.18
CA VAL A 176 0.88 17.06 -7.65
C VAL A 176 -0.27 16.29 -7.03
N VAL A 177 -0.16 14.96 -6.93
CA VAL A 177 -1.21 14.10 -6.35
C VAL A 177 -1.32 14.32 -4.84
N VAL A 178 -0.22 14.41 -4.09
CA VAL A 178 -0.29 14.65 -2.64
C VAL A 178 -0.84 16.05 -2.33
N ARG A 179 -0.57 17.03 -3.19
CA ARG A 179 -1.04 18.43 -3.06
C ARG A 179 -2.28 18.71 -3.91
N LEU A 180 -3.07 17.66 -4.19
CA LEU A 180 -4.22 17.74 -5.09
C LEU A 180 -5.32 18.63 -4.49
N GLY A 181 -5.38 19.88 -4.94
CA GLY A 181 -6.50 20.79 -4.69
C GLY A 181 -7.66 20.56 -5.67
N GLU A 182 -8.80 21.19 -5.39
CA GLU A 182 -10.04 21.08 -6.19
C GLU A 182 -9.81 21.44 -7.66
N GLU A 183 -9.21 22.60 -7.94
CA GLU A 183 -8.94 23.06 -9.32
C GLU A 183 -8.03 22.08 -10.09
N THR A 184 -6.99 21.55 -9.44
CA THR A 184 -6.06 20.59 -10.05
C THR A 184 -6.74 19.25 -10.30
N ALA A 185 -7.60 18.80 -9.38
CA ALA A 185 -8.38 17.59 -9.56
C ALA A 185 -9.36 17.69 -10.73
N GLU A 186 -10.09 18.80 -10.86
CA GLU A 186 -10.98 19.06 -11.99
C GLU A 186 -10.23 19.12 -13.32
N ARG A 187 -9.06 19.78 -13.33
CA ARG A 187 -8.20 19.85 -14.51
C ARG A 187 -7.72 18.46 -14.92
N LEU A 188 -7.21 17.67 -13.97
CA LEU A 188 -6.76 16.32 -14.21
C LEU A 188 -7.91 15.45 -14.74
N ALA A 189 -9.09 15.50 -14.11
CA ALA A 189 -10.27 14.76 -14.54
C ALA A 189 -10.66 15.09 -15.99
N THR A 190 -10.62 16.37 -16.36
CA THR A 190 -10.97 16.84 -17.72
C THR A 190 -9.94 16.40 -18.76
N GLN A 191 -8.66 16.34 -18.40
CA GLN A 191 -7.57 15.99 -19.32
C GLN A 191 -7.31 14.48 -19.41
N LEU A 192 -7.73 13.69 -18.41
CA LEU A 192 -7.35 12.29 -18.25
C LEU A 192 -7.59 11.43 -19.50
N ALA A 193 -8.69 11.69 -20.22
CA ALA A 193 -9.05 10.96 -21.43
C ALA A 193 -8.08 11.21 -22.61
N ARG A 194 -7.35 12.34 -22.60
CA ARG A 194 -6.44 12.79 -23.66
C ARG A 194 -4.97 12.59 -23.31
N LEU A 195 -4.65 12.32 -22.05
CA LEU A 195 -3.28 12.06 -21.63
C LEU A 195 -2.70 10.84 -22.35
N PRO A 196 -1.40 10.88 -22.71
CA PRO A 196 -0.67 9.67 -23.11
C PRO A 196 -0.85 8.56 -22.08
N THR A 197 -0.83 7.31 -22.53
CA THR A 197 -1.07 6.13 -21.68
C THR A 197 -0.10 6.09 -20.51
N GLU A 198 1.17 6.38 -20.76
CA GLU A 198 2.27 6.37 -19.80
C GLU A 198 2.07 7.43 -18.70
N VAL A 199 1.63 8.63 -19.10
CA VAL A 199 1.34 9.71 -18.15
C VAL A 199 0.13 9.36 -17.29
N ALA A 200 -0.95 8.88 -17.91
CA ALA A 200 -2.14 8.46 -17.18
C ALA A 200 -1.83 7.31 -16.19
N GLN A 201 -0.99 6.35 -16.58
CA GLN A 201 -0.52 5.28 -15.70
C GLN A 201 0.30 5.82 -14.52
N ALA A 202 1.21 6.78 -14.76
CA ALA A 202 1.99 7.43 -13.70
C ALA A 202 1.08 8.14 -12.67
N PHE A 203 0.02 8.82 -13.13
CA PHE A 203 -0.99 9.38 -12.25
C PHE A 203 -1.74 8.30 -11.48
N CYS A 204 -2.19 7.22 -12.14
CA CYS A 204 -2.89 6.12 -11.46
C CYS A 204 -2.06 5.48 -10.34
N LEU A 205 -0.76 5.27 -10.57
CA LEU A 205 0.19 4.76 -9.56
C LEU A 205 0.33 5.66 -8.33
N CYS A 206 0.08 6.96 -8.47
CA CYS A 206 0.11 7.90 -7.35
C CYS A 206 -1.27 8.03 -6.69
N LEU A 207 -2.34 8.07 -7.50
CA LEU A 207 -3.73 8.26 -7.06
C LEU A 207 -4.24 7.07 -6.21
N GLU A 208 -3.75 5.85 -6.44
CA GLU A 208 -4.14 4.65 -5.67
C GLU A 208 -3.86 4.74 -4.16
N HIS A 209 -3.16 5.78 -3.71
CA HIS A 209 -2.77 5.98 -2.31
C HIS A 209 -3.66 6.97 -1.54
N GLN A 210 -4.75 7.49 -2.12
CA GLN A 210 -5.67 8.39 -1.41
C GLN A 210 -7.09 8.39 -1.98
N PRO A 211 -8.10 8.77 -1.17
CA PRO A 211 -9.44 9.05 -1.67
C PRO A 211 -9.42 10.19 -2.70
N LEU A 212 -10.31 10.10 -3.69
CA LEU A 212 -10.39 11.02 -4.83
C LEU A 212 -11.73 11.76 -4.85
N PRO A 213 -11.79 12.98 -5.38
CA PRO A 213 -13.05 13.66 -5.64
C PRO A 213 -13.84 12.94 -6.74
N SER A 214 -15.17 13.06 -6.69
CA SER A 214 -16.10 12.35 -7.58
C SER A 214 -15.84 12.61 -9.07
N SER A 215 -15.45 13.83 -9.45
CA SER A 215 -15.10 14.18 -10.83
C SER A 215 -13.93 13.33 -11.36
N LEU A 216 -12.92 13.08 -10.53
CA LEU A 216 -11.76 12.28 -10.89
C LEU A 216 -12.08 10.78 -10.88
N VAL A 217 -12.93 10.32 -9.95
CA VAL A 217 -13.46 8.95 -9.96
C VAL A 217 -14.20 8.67 -11.27
N ALA A 218 -15.12 9.54 -11.67
CA ALA A 218 -15.88 9.39 -12.90
C ALA A 218 -14.97 9.38 -14.14
N ALA A 219 -13.95 10.25 -14.18
CA ALA A 219 -12.98 10.28 -15.27
C ALA A 219 -12.13 8.99 -15.34
N LEU A 220 -11.67 8.48 -14.20
CA LEU A 220 -10.90 7.22 -14.11
C LEU A 220 -11.76 6.02 -14.52
N ARG A 221 -13.01 5.95 -14.06
CA ARG A 221 -13.97 4.93 -14.48
C ARG A 221 -14.15 4.96 -16.00
N GLN A 222 -14.44 6.14 -16.57
CA GLN A 222 -14.60 6.28 -18.02
C GLN A 222 -13.33 5.86 -18.79
N ARG A 223 -12.15 6.20 -18.27
CA ARG A 223 -10.87 5.79 -18.88
C ARG A 223 -10.68 4.27 -18.82
N GLY A 224 -11.01 3.64 -17.70
CA GLY A 224 -10.99 2.19 -17.53
C GLY A 224 -11.97 1.46 -18.45
N GLU A 225 -13.20 1.95 -18.57
CA GLU A 225 -14.22 1.39 -19.47
C GLU A 225 -13.79 1.45 -20.94
N LYS A 226 -13.17 2.55 -21.38
CA LYS A 226 -12.56 2.63 -22.71
C LYS A 226 -11.39 1.66 -22.88
N ALA A 227 -10.63 1.41 -21.82
CA ALA A 227 -9.53 0.46 -21.85
C ALA A 227 -10.02 -0.98 -22.03
N ILE A 228 -11.19 -1.34 -21.46
CA ILE A 228 -11.85 -2.64 -21.72
C ILE A 228 -12.11 -2.80 -23.23
N ILE A 229 -12.76 -1.81 -23.85
CA ILE A 229 -13.10 -1.84 -25.29
C ILE A 229 -11.83 -1.94 -26.16
N ALA A 230 -10.75 -1.27 -25.75
CA ALA A 230 -9.48 -1.27 -26.46
C ALA A 230 -8.59 -2.50 -26.17
N GLY A 231 -8.99 -3.41 -25.27
CA GLY A 231 -8.18 -4.55 -24.83
C GLY A 231 -6.93 -4.14 -24.03
N ASN A 232 -6.91 -2.94 -23.46
CA ASN A 232 -5.78 -2.45 -22.66
C ASN A 232 -6.00 -2.79 -21.17
N LEU A 233 -5.67 -4.04 -20.83
CA LEU A 233 -5.83 -4.58 -19.47
C LEU A 233 -4.99 -3.80 -18.43
N GLU A 234 -3.80 -3.35 -18.80
CA GLU A 234 -2.92 -2.61 -17.90
C GLU A 234 -3.53 -1.29 -17.44
N MET A 235 -4.10 -0.52 -18.38
CA MET A 235 -4.80 0.74 -18.07
C MET A 235 -6.07 0.51 -17.26
N LEU A 236 -6.84 -0.54 -17.56
CA LEU A 236 -7.99 -0.93 -16.74
C LEU A 236 -7.56 -1.18 -15.29
N CYS A 237 -6.55 -2.03 -15.08
CA CYS A 237 -6.04 -2.34 -13.75
C CYS A 237 -5.51 -1.09 -13.03
N ALA A 238 -4.84 -0.18 -13.76
CA ALA A 238 -4.39 1.10 -13.22
C ALA A 238 -5.56 1.96 -12.72
N CYS A 239 -6.65 2.06 -13.50
CA CYS A 239 -7.85 2.82 -13.10
C CYS A 239 -8.56 2.17 -11.90
N VAL A 240 -8.70 0.83 -11.90
CA VAL A 240 -9.30 0.07 -10.78
C VAL A 240 -8.52 0.30 -9.49
N ARG A 241 -7.18 0.25 -9.55
CA ARG A 241 -6.32 0.56 -8.40
C ARG A 241 -6.47 1.99 -7.93
N ALA A 242 -6.47 2.95 -8.86
CA ALA A 242 -6.52 4.38 -8.56
C ALA A 242 -7.79 4.76 -7.77
N VAL A 243 -8.95 4.24 -8.16
CA VAL A 243 -10.21 4.56 -7.46
C VAL A 243 -10.40 3.82 -6.14
N GLY A 244 -9.68 2.71 -5.92
CA GLY A 244 -9.96 1.75 -4.84
C GLY A 244 -9.80 2.30 -3.41
N ALA A 245 -9.18 3.47 -3.26
CA ALA A 245 -9.09 4.19 -1.98
C ALA A 245 -10.30 5.10 -1.68
N THR A 246 -11.23 5.25 -2.63
CA THR A 246 -12.38 6.14 -2.52
C THR A 246 -13.62 5.35 -2.14
N ASP A 247 -14.02 5.45 -0.86
CA ASP A 247 -15.16 4.72 -0.31
C ASP A 247 -16.50 5.41 -0.65
N THR A 248 -17.01 5.15 -1.86
CA THR A 248 -18.32 5.63 -2.32
C THR A 248 -19.11 4.52 -3.02
N ASP A 249 -20.44 4.66 -3.01
CA ASP A 249 -21.34 3.74 -3.72
C ASP A 249 -21.03 3.70 -5.22
N GLU A 250 -20.57 4.79 -5.82
CA GLU A 250 -20.18 4.84 -7.23
C GLU A 250 -19.04 3.85 -7.54
N VAL A 251 -17.99 3.85 -6.72
CA VAL A 251 -16.85 2.92 -6.88
C VAL A 251 -17.28 1.49 -6.55
N GLY A 252 -18.06 1.30 -5.48
CA GLY A 252 -18.60 -0.01 -5.10
C GLY A 252 -19.44 -0.64 -6.21
N ASN A 253 -20.32 0.15 -6.85
CA ASN A 253 -21.13 -0.29 -7.98
C ASN A 253 -20.28 -0.66 -9.19
N TRP A 254 -19.26 0.13 -9.51
CA TRP A 254 -18.35 -0.21 -10.60
C TRP A 254 -17.56 -1.50 -10.33
N TYR A 255 -17.12 -1.73 -9.09
CA TYR A 255 -16.50 -3.00 -8.70
C TYR A 255 -17.47 -4.18 -8.87
N ALA A 256 -18.74 -4.01 -8.47
CA ALA A 256 -19.76 -5.04 -8.68
C ALA A 256 -20.02 -5.30 -10.17
N GLU A 257 -20.07 -4.27 -11.01
CA GLU A 257 -20.20 -4.40 -12.47
C GLU A 257 -19.03 -5.21 -13.07
N LEU A 258 -17.79 -4.84 -12.74
CA LEU A 258 -16.59 -5.56 -13.19
C LEU A 258 -16.62 -7.02 -12.75
N LEU A 259 -16.98 -7.29 -11.49
CA LEU A 259 -17.05 -8.65 -10.96
C LEU A 259 -18.18 -9.50 -11.58
N ARG A 260 -19.27 -8.87 -12.05
CA ARG A 260 -20.37 -9.59 -12.72
C ARG A 260 -20.03 -9.92 -14.18
N ASP A 261 -19.13 -9.17 -14.81
CA ASP A 261 -18.66 -9.43 -16.15
C ASP A 261 -17.44 -10.36 -16.16
N GLU A 262 -17.63 -11.61 -16.59
CA GLU A 262 -16.57 -12.63 -16.62
C GLU A 262 -15.41 -12.24 -17.55
N THR A 263 -15.68 -11.43 -18.57
CA THR A 263 -14.67 -11.02 -19.54
C THR A 263 -13.70 -9.99 -18.98
N THR A 264 -14.09 -9.29 -17.91
CA THR A 264 -13.29 -8.25 -17.25
C THR A 264 -12.73 -8.71 -15.90
N SER A 265 -13.30 -9.76 -15.30
CA SER A 265 -12.93 -10.34 -14.01
C SER A 265 -11.67 -11.24 -14.05
N GLY A 266 -10.67 -10.90 -14.86
CA GLY A 266 -9.43 -11.68 -14.98
C GLY A 266 -8.49 -11.54 -13.76
N PRO A 267 -7.42 -12.35 -13.67
CA PRO A 267 -6.50 -12.40 -12.54
C PRO A 267 -5.91 -11.03 -12.17
N ASP A 268 -5.54 -10.23 -13.16
CA ASP A 268 -4.92 -8.92 -12.95
C ASP A 268 -5.91 -7.90 -12.36
N VAL A 269 -7.18 -7.94 -12.76
CA VAL A 269 -8.24 -7.07 -12.22
C VAL A 269 -8.57 -7.49 -10.79
N LEU A 270 -8.69 -8.80 -10.54
CA LEU A 270 -8.89 -9.32 -9.17
C LEU A 270 -7.72 -8.94 -8.25
N ALA A 271 -6.48 -9.04 -8.74
CA ALA A 271 -5.29 -8.60 -8.01
C ALA A 271 -5.28 -7.08 -7.78
N ALA A 272 -5.74 -6.28 -8.73
CA ALA A 272 -5.90 -4.83 -8.57
C ALA A 272 -6.92 -4.49 -7.46
N MET A 273 -8.08 -5.16 -7.46
CA MET A 273 -9.12 -5.00 -6.44
C MET A 273 -8.61 -5.43 -5.06
N ALA A 274 -8.03 -6.64 -4.95
CA ALA A 274 -7.48 -7.11 -3.69
C ALA A 274 -6.35 -6.19 -3.18
N GLY A 275 -5.45 -5.76 -4.07
CA GLY A 275 -4.28 -4.99 -3.69
C GLY A 275 -4.56 -3.55 -3.27
N ARG A 276 -5.56 -2.90 -3.89
CA ARG A 276 -5.82 -1.46 -3.70
C ARG A 276 -7.27 -1.08 -3.41
N GLY A 277 -8.23 -1.97 -3.64
CA GLY A 277 -9.66 -1.75 -3.39
C GLY A 277 -10.28 -2.73 -2.40
N TRP A 278 -9.49 -3.38 -1.54
CA TRP A 278 -9.96 -4.43 -0.63
C TRP A 278 -11.09 -4.00 0.29
N SER A 279 -11.17 -2.72 0.66
CA SER A 279 -12.26 -2.17 1.48
C SER A 279 -13.62 -2.32 0.80
N HIS A 280 -13.67 -2.30 -0.54
CA HIS A 280 -14.91 -2.56 -1.27
C HIS A 280 -15.34 -4.03 -1.20
N LEU A 281 -14.45 -4.95 -0.82
CA LEU A 281 -14.79 -6.34 -0.56
C LEU A 281 -15.38 -6.52 0.85
N GLU A 282 -15.46 -5.50 1.68
CA GLU A 282 -16.17 -5.57 2.97
C GLU A 282 -17.69 -5.43 2.76
N ASP A 283 -18.24 -6.29 1.91
CA ASP A 283 -19.60 -6.19 1.39
C ASP A 283 -20.19 -7.58 1.14
N GLY A 284 -21.46 -7.73 1.49
CA GLY A 284 -22.17 -9.02 1.44
C GLY A 284 -22.41 -9.56 0.04
N GLU A 285 -22.33 -8.74 -1.00
CA GLU A 285 -22.49 -9.18 -2.39
C GLU A 285 -21.13 -9.30 -3.10
N ARG A 286 -20.27 -8.29 -2.96
CA ARG A 286 -19.01 -8.24 -3.71
C ARG A 286 -18.00 -9.28 -3.26
N LEU A 287 -17.93 -9.62 -1.97
CA LEU A 287 -16.99 -10.62 -1.48
C LEU A 287 -17.29 -12.02 -2.02
N PRO A 288 -18.52 -12.57 -1.91
CA PRO A 288 -18.84 -13.87 -2.49
C PRO A 288 -18.57 -13.94 -4.00
N LEU A 289 -18.90 -12.86 -4.72
CA LEU A 289 -18.66 -12.79 -6.17
C LEU A 289 -17.15 -12.78 -6.47
N PHE A 290 -16.37 -11.99 -5.76
CA PHE A 290 -14.91 -11.96 -5.88
C PHE A 290 -14.28 -13.32 -5.61
N LEU A 291 -14.66 -13.99 -4.51
CA LEU A 291 -14.15 -15.33 -4.19
C LEU A 291 -14.54 -16.37 -5.25
N SER A 292 -15.73 -16.25 -5.83
CA SER A 292 -16.18 -17.15 -6.91
C SER A 292 -15.35 -16.95 -8.17
N ARG A 293 -15.11 -15.70 -8.59
CA ARG A 293 -14.26 -15.36 -9.74
C ARG A 293 -12.83 -15.84 -9.56
N LEU A 294 -12.29 -15.63 -8.36
CA LEU A 294 -10.96 -16.09 -8.02
C LEU A 294 -10.88 -17.62 -8.05
N ALA A 295 -11.90 -18.35 -7.56
CA ALA A 295 -11.86 -19.81 -7.58
C ALA A 295 -11.99 -20.40 -9.01
N ASP A 296 -12.77 -19.74 -9.87
CA ASP A 296 -13.11 -20.16 -11.24
C ASP A 296 -11.92 -20.03 -12.21
N ASP A 297 -11.08 -19.00 -12.05
CA ASP A 297 -9.93 -18.79 -12.95
C ASP A 297 -8.66 -19.53 -12.47
N GLU A 298 -8.29 -20.61 -13.17
CA GLU A 298 -7.11 -21.44 -12.87
C GLU A 298 -5.77 -20.69 -12.89
N ARG A 299 -5.70 -19.52 -13.52
CA ARG A 299 -4.47 -18.71 -13.55
C ARG A 299 -4.25 -17.95 -12.24
N THR A 300 -5.27 -17.87 -11.40
CA THR A 300 -5.17 -17.20 -10.10
C THR A 300 -4.57 -18.14 -9.05
N ASP A 301 -3.77 -17.58 -8.15
CA ASP A 301 -3.42 -18.25 -6.90
C ASP A 301 -4.51 -17.98 -5.87
N PHE A 302 -5.61 -18.75 -5.97
CA PHE A 302 -6.78 -18.60 -5.11
C PHE A 302 -6.40 -18.61 -3.63
N ILE A 303 -5.46 -19.46 -3.23
CA ILE A 303 -5.09 -19.63 -1.82
C ILE A 303 -4.20 -18.52 -1.32
N ALA A 304 -3.18 -18.13 -2.08
CA ALA A 304 -2.33 -17.01 -1.66
C ALA A 304 -3.17 -15.73 -1.50
N MET A 305 -4.11 -15.48 -2.41
CA MET A 305 -4.98 -14.31 -2.35
C MET A 305 -5.97 -14.37 -1.18
N VAL A 306 -6.60 -15.52 -0.94
CA VAL A 306 -7.49 -15.72 0.22
C VAL A 306 -6.74 -15.52 1.53
N LYS A 307 -5.53 -16.09 1.67
CA LYS A 307 -4.70 -15.91 2.87
C LYS A 307 -4.30 -14.44 3.07
N ASP A 308 -3.83 -13.78 2.01
CA ASP A 308 -3.44 -12.37 2.07
C ASP A 308 -4.61 -11.44 2.45
N LEU A 309 -5.82 -11.71 1.94
CA LEU A 309 -7.03 -10.96 2.32
C LEU A 309 -7.54 -11.32 3.72
N ALA A 310 -7.45 -12.58 4.15
CA ALA A 310 -7.87 -13.03 5.48
C ALA A 310 -6.98 -12.52 6.62
N LEU A 311 -5.79 -11.98 6.29
CA LEU A 311 -4.96 -11.22 7.24
C LEU A 311 -5.51 -9.80 7.49
N ILE A 312 -6.36 -9.25 6.61
CA ILE A 312 -7.01 -7.96 6.86
C ILE A 312 -8.09 -8.16 7.95
N PRO A 313 -8.02 -7.47 9.11
CA PRO A 313 -8.88 -7.77 10.25
C PRO A 313 -10.38 -7.74 9.93
N ARG A 314 -10.82 -6.78 9.10
CA ARG A 314 -12.23 -6.61 8.73
C ARG A 314 -12.73 -7.61 7.67
N LEU A 315 -11.84 -8.26 6.93
CA LEU A 315 -12.20 -9.27 5.93
C LEU A 315 -12.05 -10.71 6.44
N ARG A 316 -11.28 -10.94 7.51
CA ARG A 316 -11.00 -12.27 8.05
C ARG A 316 -12.24 -13.11 8.28
N LEU A 317 -13.14 -12.65 9.15
CA LEU A 317 -14.35 -13.40 9.50
C LEU A 317 -15.27 -13.58 8.29
N PRO A 318 -15.58 -12.54 7.49
CA PRO A 318 -16.35 -12.70 6.25
C PRO A 318 -15.78 -13.75 5.29
N ILE A 319 -14.46 -13.76 5.08
CA ILE A 319 -13.79 -14.74 4.21
C ILE A 319 -13.92 -16.15 4.79
N LEU A 320 -13.59 -16.35 6.07
CA LEU A 320 -13.69 -17.66 6.71
C LEU A 320 -15.11 -18.23 6.66
N MET A 321 -16.12 -17.38 6.88
CA MET A 321 -17.52 -17.77 6.74
C MET A 321 -17.86 -18.13 5.29
N ALA A 322 -17.47 -17.31 4.32
CA ALA A 322 -17.74 -17.59 2.90
C ALA A 322 -17.10 -18.90 2.42
N LEU A 323 -15.89 -19.23 2.89
CA LEU A 323 -15.23 -20.50 2.56
C LEU A 323 -15.89 -21.70 3.25
N ARG A 324 -16.30 -21.56 4.52
CA ARG A 324 -16.96 -22.63 5.28
C ARG A 324 -18.37 -22.90 4.77
N ASP A 325 -19.11 -21.85 4.42
CA ASP A 325 -20.51 -21.94 4.01
C ASP A 325 -20.63 -22.19 2.49
N ALA A 326 -19.51 -22.36 1.78
CA ALA A 326 -19.48 -22.72 0.37
C ALA A 326 -20.18 -24.07 0.13
N PRO A 327 -21.18 -24.14 -0.76
CA PRO A 327 -21.92 -25.38 -1.00
C PRO A 327 -20.99 -26.53 -1.43
N GLU A 328 -21.27 -27.74 -0.95
CA GLU A 328 -20.58 -28.94 -1.42
C GLU A 328 -20.67 -29.03 -2.96
N GLY A 329 -19.53 -29.30 -3.60
CA GLY A 329 -19.43 -29.36 -5.06
C GLY A 329 -19.31 -28.01 -5.78
N SER A 330 -19.34 -26.88 -5.08
CA SER A 330 -18.99 -25.58 -5.66
C SER A 330 -17.48 -25.50 -5.97
N ILE A 331 -17.11 -24.58 -6.87
CA ILE A 331 -15.71 -24.36 -7.25
C ILE A 331 -14.87 -23.91 -6.04
N ILE A 332 -15.42 -23.04 -5.20
CA ILE A 332 -14.77 -22.61 -3.94
C ILE A 332 -14.50 -23.82 -3.04
N HIS A 333 -15.50 -24.69 -2.83
CA HIS A 333 -15.36 -25.90 -2.03
C HIS A 333 -14.27 -26.83 -2.60
N ALA A 334 -14.24 -27.02 -3.93
CA ALA A 334 -13.21 -27.83 -4.59
C ALA A 334 -11.80 -27.30 -4.35
N ARG A 335 -11.58 -25.99 -4.54
CA ARG A 335 -10.29 -25.34 -4.30
C ARG A 335 -9.82 -25.44 -2.84
N VAL A 336 -10.74 -25.32 -1.88
CA VAL A 336 -10.42 -25.48 -0.46
C VAL A 336 -10.12 -26.95 -0.11
N ALA A 337 -10.82 -27.91 -0.72
CA ALA A 337 -10.55 -29.33 -0.49
C ALA A 337 -9.17 -29.77 -1.04
N GLU A 338 -8.74 -29.22 -2.18
CA GLU A 338 -7.41 -29.45 -2.76
C GLU A 338 -6.28 -29.04 -1.79
N LEU A 339 -6.47 -27.96 -1.03
CA LEU A 339 -5.53 -27.58 0.02
C LEU A 339 -5.39 -28.64 1.10
N SER A 340 -6.51 -29.04 1.70
CA SER A 340 -6.52 -30.02 2.79
C SER A 340 -5.88 -31.34 2.39
N ALA A 341 -6.11 -31.77 1.13
CA ALA A 341 -5.49 -32.96 0.56
C ALA A 341 -3.96 -32.81 0.36
N ASN A 342 -3.48 -31.62 -0.03
CA ASN A 342 -2.06 -31.35 -0.24
C ASN A 342 -1.29 -31.05 1.06
N SER A 343 -1.96 -30.59 2.12
CA SER A 343 -1.33 -30.27 3.42
C SER A 343 -1.27 -31.45 4.42
N GLY A 344 -1.80 -32.63 4.09
CA GLY A 344 -1.60 -33.85 4.89
C GLY A 344 -2.17 -33.79 6.33
N HIS A 345 -3.11 -32.88 6.61
CA HIS A 345 -3.86 -32.84 7.88
C HIS A 345 -5.35 -32.65 7.60
N PRO A 346 -6.20 -33.63 7.93
CA PRO A 346 -7.64 -33.44 7.89
C PRO A 346 -8.05 -32.49 9.02
N LEU A 347 -8.68 -31.38 8.68
CA LEU A 347 -9.48 -30.57 9.61
C LEU A 347 -10.73 -31.39 9.94
N GLY A 348 -10.66 -32.15 11.03
CA GLY A 348 -11.78 -32.88 11.62
C GLY A 348 -12.39 -32.13 12.80
#